data_AF-A0A815JUX9-F1
#
_entry.id   AF-A0A815JUX9-F1
#
_cell.length_a   1.000
_cell.length_b   1.000
_cell.length_c   1.000
_cell.angle_alpha   90.00
_cell.angle_beta   90.00
_cell.angle_gamma   90.00
#
_symmetry.space_group_name_H-M   'P 1'
#
loop_
_entity.id
_entity.type
_entity.pdbx_description
1 polymer ?
#
loop_
_entity_poly.entity_id
_entity_poly.type
_entity_poly.pdbx_seq_one_letter_code
_entity_poly.pdbx_strand_id
1 'polypeptide(L)' 'MESMASISTAIDNIIQRTNEVKVYQDHLKLIITSLTCIRQELNDRFTTSDESHSQEYFAQILKATDEVVTSCSENENYH' A
#
# COMPACT_ATOMS: atom_id res chain seq x y z
N MET A 1 1.23 18.08 -4.50
CA MET A 1 1.26 16.87 -5.34
C MET A 1 2.30 15.93 -4.75
N GLU A 2 1.90 14.72 -4.39
CA GLU A 2 2.85 13.66 -4.06
C GLU A 2 3.58 13.21 -5.34
N SER A 3 4.84 12.79 -5.20
CA SER A 3 5.63 12.32 -6.35
C SER A 3 5.55 10.80 -6.46
N MET A 4 5.78 10.25 -7.65
CA MET A 4 5.73 8.80 -7.83
C MET A 4 6.78 8.05 -6.96
N ALA A 5 7.92 8.71 -6.70
CA ALA A 5 8.93 8.22 -5.78
C ALA A 5 8.40 8.13 -4.33
N SER A 6 7.57 9.09 -3.90
CA SER A 6 6.94 9.03 -2.57
C SER A 6 5.91 7.92 -2.48
N ILE A 7 5.10 7.72 -3.53
CA ILE A 7 4.11 6.63 -3.59
C ILE A 7 4.79 5.25 -3.59
N SER A 8 5.87 5.09 -4.36
CA SER A 8 6.64 3.83 -4.39
C SER A 8 7.26 3.51 -3.03
N THR A 9 7.84 4.52 -2.38
CA THR A 9 8.41 4.38 -1.03
C THR A 9 7.33 4.01 0.01
N ALA A 10 6.13 4.60 -0.09
CA ALA A 10 5.02 4.26 0.80
C ALA A 10 4.60 2.79 0.65
N ILE A 11 4.54 2.28 -0.58
CA ILE A 11 4.23 0.86 -0.83
C ILE A 11 5.29 -0.06 -0.20
N ASP A 12 6.59 0.25 -0.33
CA ASP A 12 7.66 -0.57 0.26
C ASP A 12 7.53 -0.64 1.78
N ASN A 13 7.27 0.51 2.41
CA ASN A 13 7.07 0.60 3.86
C ASN A 13 5.85 -0.23 4.32
N ILE A 14 4.72 -0.14 3.61
CA ILE A 14 3.51 -0.91 3.96
C ILE A 14 3.78 -2.41 3.82
N ILE A 15 4.42 -2.85 2.73
CA ILE A 15 4.76 -4.27 2.53
C ILE A 15 5.68 -4.77 3.64
N GLN A 16 6.73 -4.01 4.00
CA GLN A 16 7.63 -4.37 5.08
C GLN A 16 6.87 -4.57 6.39
N ARG A 17 6.08 -3.58 6.81
CA ARG A 17 5.28 -3.65 8.05
C ARG A 17 4.29 -4.80 8.04
N THR A 18 3.67 -5.06 6.89
CA THR A 18 2.71 -6.15 6.73
C THR A 18 3.36 -7.52 6.96
N ASN A 19 4.60 -7.71 6.51
CA ASN A 19 5.35 -8.95 6.72
C ASN A 19 5.77 -9.17 8.18
N GLU A 20 5.83 -8.11 8.99
CA GLU A 20 6.18 -8.18 10.41
C GLU A 20 5.00 -8.64 11.29
N VAL A 21 3.77 -8.60 10.79
CA VAL A 21 2.56 -9.00 11.52
C VAL A 21 2.32 -10.51 11.43
N LYS A 22 2.21 -11.20 12.57
CA LYS A 22 2.06 -12.67 12.61
C LYS A 22 0.62 -13.15 12.71
N VAL A 23 -0.32 -12.26 13.01
CA VAL A 23 -1.76 -12.57 13.03
C VAL A 23 -2.38 -12.21 11.68
N TYR A 24 -3.42 -12.93 11.25
CA TYR A 24 -4.13 -12.68 9.97
C TYR A 24 -3.25 -12.78 8.71
N GLN A 25 -2.15 -13.54 8.74
CA GLN A 25 -1.15 -13.62 7.65
C GLN A 25 -1.76 -13.86 6.26
N ASP A 26 -2.79 -14.69 6.13
CA ASP A 26 -3.41 -14.96 4.82
C ASP A 26 -4.21 -13.77 4.27
N HIS A 27 -4.82 -12.97 5.14
CA HIS A 27 -5.49 -11.72 4.74
C HIS A 27 -4.45 -10.64 4.40
N LEU A 28 -3.34 -10.61 5.13
CA LEU A 28 -2.23 -9.70 4.88
C LEU A 28 -1.48 -9.99 3.56
N LYS A 29 -1.40 -11.27 3.13
CA LYS A 29 -0.90 -11.62 1.80
C LYS A 29 -1.76 -11.04 0.66
N LEU A 30 -3.08 -10.95 0.84
CA LEU A 30 -3.98 -10.32 -0.12
C LEU A 30 -3.74 -8.80 -0.20
N ILE A 31 -3.43 -8.17 0.94
CA ILE A 31 -3.04 -6.76 0.99
C ILE A 31 -1.73 -6.53 0.22
N ILE A 32 -0.69 -7.33 0.47
CA ILE A 32 0.60 -7.24 -0.26
C ILE A 32 0.40 -7.43 -1.77
N THR A 33 -0.43 -8.41 -2.17
CA THR A 33 -0.76 -8.65 -3.58
C THR A 33 -1.41 -7.42 -4.21
N SER A 34 -2.38 -6.81 -3.52
CA SER A 34 -3.08 -5.61 -4.00
C SER A 34 -2.14 -4.41 -4.17
N LEU A 35 -1.25 -4.20 -3.19
CA LEU A 35 -0.22 -3.16 -3.24
C LEU A 35 0.77 -3.35 -4.39
N THR A 36 1.14 -4.60 -4.66
CA THR A 36 2.02 -4.97 -5.78
C THR A 36 1.35 -4.64 -7.13
N CYS A 37 0.06 -4.96 -7.28
CA CYS A 37 -0.71 -4.61 -8.47
C CYS A 37 -0.82 -3.09 -8.66
N ILE A 38 -1.05 -2.33 -7.59
CA ILE A 38 -1.09 -0.85 -7.66
C ILE A 38 0.25 -0.29 -8.13
N ARG A 39 1.36 -0.78 -7.58
CA ARG A 39 2.71 -0.39 -8.03
C ARG A 39 2.92 -0.66 -9.51
N GLN A 40 2.46 -1.82 -9.99
CA GLN A 40 2.62 -2.20 -11.40
C GLN A 40 1.75 -1.32 -12.31
N GLU A 41 0.50 -1.08 -11.94
CA GLU A 41 -0.40 -0.18 -12.68
C GLU A 41 0.15 1.26 -12.73
N LEU A 42 0.72 1.73 -11.62
CA LEU A 42 1.42 3.01 -11.54
C LEU A 42 2.60 3.05 -12.53
N ASN A 43 3.43 2.01 -12.57
CA ASN A 43 4.56 1.94 -13.51
C ASN A 43 4.12 1.87 -14.98
N ASP A 44 3.01 1.15 -15.26
CA ASP A 44 2.52 0.93 -16.62
C ASP A 44 1.75 2.14 -17.18
N ARG A 45 1.03 2.92 -16.35
CA ARG A 45 0.22 4.07 -16.81
C ARG A 45 0.96 5.37 -17.09
N PHE A 46 2.24 5.48 -16.73
CA PHE A 46 3.07 6.67 -17.01
C PHE A 46 3.39 6.88 -18.52
N THR A 47 2.79 6.10 -19.42
CA THR A 47 2.77 6.40 -20.86
C THR A 47 1.63 7.33 -21.31
N THR A 48 0.69 7.72 -20.44
CA THR A 48 -0.51 8.51 -20.84
C THR A 48 -0.84 9.64 -19.88
N SER A 49 -1.05 10.85 -20.44
CA SER A 49 -1.00 12.18 -19.82
C SER A 49 -2.14 12.58 -18.85
N ASP A 50 -2.80 11.66 -18.15
CA ASP A 50 -3.95 11.95 -17.28
C ASP A 50 -3.69 11.51 -15.81
N GLU A 51 -2.62 12.06 -15.23
CA GLU A 51 -1.94 11.52 -14.04
C GLU A 51 -2.48 12.00 -12.69
N SER A 52 -3.08 13.19 -12.59
CA SER A 52 -3.35 13.83 -11.28
C SER A 52 -4.45 13.14 -10.47
N HIS A 53 -5.56 12.76 -11.11
CA HIS A 53 -6.67 12.09 -10.44
C HIS A 53 -6.34 10.65 -10.05
N SER A 54 -5.55 9.96 -10.89
CA SER A 54 -5.11 8.59 -10.61
C SER A 54 -4.17 8.54 -9.40
N GLN A 55 -3.22 9.47 -9.30
CA GLN A 55 -2.27 9.53 -8.19
C GLN A 55 -2.96 9.82 -6.84
N GLU A 56 -3.92 10.74 -6.80
CA GLU A 56 -4.67 11.05 -5.57
C GLU A 56 -5.49 9.85 -5.10
N TYR A 57 -6.14 9.13 -6.04
CA TYR A 57 -6.89 7.93 -5.73
C TYR A 57 -5.99 6.82 -5.15
N PHE A 58 -4.81 6.62 -5.73
CA PHE A 58 -3.84 5.65 -5.20
C PHE A 58 -3.33 6.05 -3.82
N ALA A 59 -3.01 7.33 -3.58
CA ALA A 59 -2.58 7.79 -2.26
C ALA A 59 -3.62 7.50 -1.17
N GLN A 60 -4.92 7.67 -1.47
CA GLN A 60 -6.00 7.33 -0.53
C GLN A 60 -6.09 5.82 -0.26
N ILE A 61 -5.94 4.97 -1.28
CA ILE A 61 -5.92 3.51 -1.11
C ILE A 61 -4.74 3.09 -0.23
N LEU A 62 -3.55 3.67 -0.46
CA LEU A 62 -2.37 3.37 0.35
C LEU A 62 -2.56 3.77 1.80
N LYS A 63 -3.14 4.94 2.06
CA LYS A 63 -3.46 5.39 3.42
C LYS A 63 -4.42 4.43 4.13
N ALA A 64 -5.52 4.05 3.49
CA ALA A 64 -6.49 3.11 4.07
C ALA A 64 -5.86 1.74 4.35
N THR A 65 -4.96 1.30 3.47
CA THR A 65 -4.23 0.04 3.65
C THR A 65 -3.26 0.12 4.83
N ASP A 66 -2.53 1.22 4.97
CA ASP A 66 -1.62 1.45 6.09
C ASP A 66 -2.34 1.48 7.44
N GLU A 67 -3.54 2.07 7.50
CA GLU A 67 -4.39 2.07 8.70
C GLU A 67 -4.81 0.65 9.11
N VAL A 68 -5.19 -0.20 8.14
CA VAL A 68 -5.51 -1.62 8.41
C VAL A 68 -4.30 -2.37 8.96
N VAL A 69 -3.14 -2.23 8.31
CA VAL A 69 -1.90 -2.89 8.75
C VAL A 69 -1.52 -2.42 10.15
N THR A 70 -1.59 -1.11 10.42
CA THR A 70 -1.36 -0.52 11.76
C THR A 70 -2.27 -1.16 12.81
N SER A 71 -3.58 -1.24 12.54
CA SER A 71 -4.55 -1.82 13.46
C SER A 71 -4.29 -3.31 13.73
N CYS A 72 -3.86 -4.06 12.71
CA CYS A 72 -3.46 -5.46 12.88
C CYS A 72 -2.18 -5.60 13.73
N SER A 73 -1.17 -4.76 13.50
CA SER A 73 0.08 -4.76 14.28
C SER A 73 -0.15 -4.38 15.73
N GLU A 74 -1.01 -3.40 16.00
CA GLU A 74 -1.34 -2.98 17.37
C GLU A 74 -2.08 -4.10 18.12
N ASN A 75 -3.04 -4.78 17.47
CA ASN A 75 -3.76 -5.91 18.07
C ASN A 75 -2.86 -7.12 18.39
N GLU A 76 -1.81 -7.38 17.61
CA GLU A 76 -0.83 -8.44 17.92
C GLU A 76 -0.15 -8.20 19.27
N ASN A 77 0.03 -6.94 19.70
CA ASN A 77 0.68 -6.61 20.96
C ASN A 77 -0.25 -6.71 22.19
N TYR A 78 -1.56 -6.90 21.99
CA TYR A 78 -2.56 -7.01 23.06
C TYR A 78 -3.03 -8.46 23.32
N HIS A 79 -2.58 -9.43 22.51
CA HIS A 79 -2.89 -10.86 22.63
C HIS A 79 -1.65 -11.69 22.96
#